data_AF-A0A944SKN5-F1
#
_entry.id   AF-A0A944SKN5-F1
#
_cell.length_a   1.000
_cell.length_b   1.000
_cell.length_c   1.000
_cell.angle_alpha   90.00
_cell.angle_beta   90.00
_cell.angle_gamma   90.00
#
_symmetry.space_group_name_H-M   'P 1'
#
loop_
_entity.id
_entity.type
_entity.pdbx_description
1 polymer ?
#
loop_
_entity_poly.entity_id
_entity_poly.type
_entity_poly.pdbx_seq_one_letter_code
_entity_poly.pdbx_strand_id
1 'polypeptide(L)'
;MTEGDRTMIVGFLGFIVMVVALGVIRDKSIQVTMANGLASGIRNNNVELVREELAKNSLDGNSRVRWGTGSISSLVYALDKGAGSGIIRLLIENGADVNASCRVGGRPLRLAINLSRLDAAKMLIRNGAILEDKKRGKSQTTRALLETKSREDAGWEELLQLAERIEQRRNFGSTPSE
;
A
#
# COMPACT_ATOMS: atom_id res chain seq x y z
N MET A 1 1.43 48.07 -14.13
CA MET A 1 1.89 46.72 -14.52
C MET A 1 2.10 46.76 -16.02
N THR A 2 3.35 46.88 -16.44
CA THR A 2 3.68 47.11 -17.86
C THR A 2 3.54 45.81 -18.66
N GLU A 3 3.33 45.87 -19.97
CA GLU A 3 3.25 44.66 -20.80
C GLU A 3 4.51 43.78 -20.68
N GLY A 4 5.68 44.38 -20.42
CA GLY A 4 6.92 43.66 -20.16
C GLY A 4 6.87 42.75 -18.92
N ASP A 5 6.19 43.17 -17.86
CA ASP A 5 6.06 42.38 -16.62
C ASP A 5 5.17 41.14 -16.82
N ARG A 6 4.14 41.25 -17.67
CA ARG A 6 3.23 40.14 -17.98
C ARG A 6 3.91 39.07 -18.84
N THR A 7 4.69 39.48 -19.85
CA THR A 7 5.44 38.56 -20.71
C THR A 7 6.51 37.82 -19.93
N MET A 8 7.16 38.48 -18.97
CA MET A 8 8.17 37.85 -18.11
C MET A 8 7.55 36.81 -17.17
N ILE A 9 6.39 37.09 -16.56
CA ILE A 9 5.68 36.15 -15.70
C ILE A 9 5.18 34.92 -16.48
N VAL A 10 4.62 35.11 -17.68
CA VAL A 10 4.13 33.99 -18.50
C VAL A 10 5.29 33.13 -19.02
N GLY A 11 6.42 33.74 -19.37
CA GLY A 11 7.65 33.02 -19.73
C GLY A 11 8.22 32.22 -18.55
N PHE A 12 8.18 32.78 -17.34
CA PHE A 12 8.65 32.11 -16.12
C PHE A 12 7.73 30.96 -15.71
N LEU A 13 6.40 31.13 -15.80
CA LEU A 13 5.42 30.08 -15.53
C LEU A 13 5.53 28.94 -16.56
N GLY A 14 5.68 29.27 -17.85
CA GLY A 14 5.87 28.30 -18.92
C GLY A 14 7.16 27.51 -18.76
N PHE A 15 8.25 28.16 -18.33
CA PHE A 15 9.51 27.51 -18.00
C PHE A 15 9.36 26.54 -16.82
N ILE A 16 8.68 26.94 -15.74
CA ILE A 16 8.42 26.06 -14.59
C ILE A 16 7.61 24.84 -15.02
N VAL A 17 6.54 25.01 -15.80
CA VAL A 17 5.71 23.88 -16.29
C VAL A 17 6.53 22.95 -17.19
N MET A 18 7.40 23.47 -18.05
CA MET A 18 8.30 22.68 -18.89
C MET A 18 9.33 21.88 -18.09
N VAL A 19 9.94 22.48 -17.07
CA VAL A 19 10.97 21.83 -16.23
C VAL A 19 10.35 20.76 -15.31
N VAL A 20 9.09 20.94 -14.89
CA VAL A 20 8.29 19.91 -14.22
C VAL A 20 7.93 18.76 -15.16
N ALA A 21 7.46 19.04 -16.37
CA ALA A 21 7.09 18.03 -17.38
C ALA A 21 8.29 17.19 -17.86
N LEU A 22 9.50 17.78 -17.88
CA LEU A 22 10.75 17.10 -18.22
C LEU A 22 11.36 16.31 -17.05
N GLY A 23 10.72 16.28 -15.87
CA GLY A 23 11.18 15.50 -14.72
C GLY A 23 12.48 16.00 -14.07
N VAL A 24 12.89 17.23 -14.39
CA VAL A 24 14.14 17.85 -13.89
C VAL A 24 13.98 18.29 -12.43
N ILE A 25 12.76 18.60 -11.98
CA ILE A 25 12.46 18.89 -10.57
C ILE A 25 12.28 17.57 -9.79
N ARG A 26 13.38 17.02 -9.28
CA ARG A 26 13.41 15.96 -8.24
C ARG A 26 13.23 16.55 -6.83
N ASP A 27 12.34 17.53 -6.66
CA ASP A 27 12.15 18.12 -5.34
C ASP A 27 11.33 17.16 -4.46
N LYS A 28 12.03 16.49 -3.53
CA LYS A 28 11.44 15.58 -2.54
C LYS A 28 10.34 16.27 -1.72
N SER A 29 10.36 17.60 -1.58
CA SER A 29 9.36 18.34 -0.80
C SER A 29 7.96 18.34 -1.44
N ILE A 30 7.87 18.32 -2.77
CA ILE A 30 6.59 18.30 -3.51
C ILE A 30 5.90 16.95 -3.36
N GLN A 31 6.67 15.85 -3.45
CA GLN A 31 6.20 14.48 -3.17
C GLN A 31 5.77 14.29 -1.71
N VAL A 32 6.49 14.90 -0.76
CA VAL A 32 6.16 14.84 0.68
C VAL A 32 4.88 15.61 1.02
N THR A 33 4.62 16.74 0.35
CA THR A 33 3.44 17.57 0.60
C THR A 33 2.16 16.91 0.08
N MET A 34 2.18 16.31 -1.12
CA MET A 34 1.03 15.56 -1.65
C MET A 34 0.75 14.27 -0.87
N ALA A 35 1.80 13.56 -0.44
CA ALA A 35 1.64 12.38 0.40
C ALA A 35 1.11 12.68 1.82
N ASN A 36 1.13 13.94 2.27
CA ASN A 36 0.50 14.33 3.55
C ASN A 36 -1.04 14.30 3.47
N GLY A 37 -1.63 14.67 2.33
CA GLY A 37 -3.07 14.57 2.08
C GLY A 37 -3.53 13.13 2.15
N LEU A 38 -2.83 12.24 1.43
CA LEU A 38 -3.07 10.79 1.45
C LEU A 38 -2.93 10.21 2.86
N ALA A 39 -1.87 10.59 3.60
CA ALA A 39 -1.65 10.14 4.97
C ALA A 39 -2.76 10.61 5.93
N SER A 40 -3.26 11.83 5.75
CA SER A 40 -4.38 12.37 6.54
C SER A 40 -5.68 11.63 6.27
N GLY A 41 -5.98 11.38 4.98
CA GLY A 41 -7.15 10.58 4.57
C GLY A 41 -7.11 9.18 5.17
N ILE A 42 -5.97 8.50 5.13
CA ILE A 42 -5.78 7.17 5.72
C ILE A 42 -5.98 7.22 7.25
N ARG A 43 -5.36 8.17 7.94
CA ARG A 43 -5.41 8.28 9.41
C ARG A 43 -6.82 8.55 9.92
N ASN A 44 -7.58 9.37 9.20
CA ASN A 44 -8.94 9.76 9.57
C ASN A 44 -10.00 8.81 8.99
N ASN A 45 -9.58 7.72 8.35
CA ASN A 45 -10.45 6.78 7.66
C ASN A 45 -11.39 7.42 6.61
N ASN A 46 -10.94 8.49 5.96
CA ASN A 46 -11.71 9.21 4.94
C ASN A 46 -11.43 8.60 3.55
N VAL A 47 -12.32 7.71 3.11
CA VAL A 47 -12.20 6.98 1.84
C VAL A 47 -12.21 7.92 0.64
N GLU A 48 -13.06 8.95 0.64
CA GLU A 48 -13.17 9.88 -0.49
C GLU A 48 -11.94 10.77 -0.60
N LEU A 49 -11.39 11.26 0.50
CA LEU A 49 -10.12 11.99 0.45
C LEU A 49 -8.99 11.09 -0.07
N VAL A 50 -8.92 9.82 0.33
CA VAL A 50 -7.94 8.89 -0.23
C VAL A 50 -8.15 8.70 -1.73
N ARG A 51 -9.40 8.60 -2.19
CA ARG A 51 -9.74 8.47 -3.62
C ARG A 51 -9.32 9.71 -4.41
N GLU A 52 -9.64 10.89 -3.91
CA GLU A 52 -9.27 12.17 -4.52
C GLU A 52 -7.75 12.32 -4.60
N GLU A 53 -7.02 11.99 -3.54
CA GLU A 53 -5.56 12.03 -3.53
C GLU A 53 -4.96 11.04 -4.53
N LEU A 54 -5.46 9.81 -4.60
CA LEU A 54 -5.01 8.81 -5.58
C LEU A 54 -5.39 9.18 -7.03
N ALA A 55 -6.46 9.95 -7.23
CA ALA A 55 -6.85 10.42 -8.57
C ALA A 55 -5.93 11.53 -9.10
N LYS A 56 -5.11 12.15 -8.24
CA LYS A 56 -4.09 13.11 -8.71
C LYS A 56 -3.02 12.32 -9.48
N ASN A 57 -2.69 12.75 -10.70
CA ASN A 57 -1.77 12.11 -11.65
C ASN A 57 -0.34 11.75 -11.13
N SER A 58 -0.03 12.03 -9.87
CA SER A 58 1.26 11.75 -9.24
C SER A 58 1.22 10.66 -8.18
N LEU A 59 0.03 10.16 -7.79
CA LEU A 59 -0.15 9.17 -6.73
C LEU A 59 -0.81 7.89 -7.26
N ASP A 60 -0.34 6.75 -6.78
CA ASP A 60 -0.90 5.42 -7.02
C ASP A 60 -1.00 4.62 -5.71
N GLY A 61 -1.44 3.36 -5.77
CA GLY A 61 -1.51 2.47 -4.61
C GLY A 61 -0.16 2.17 -3.97
N ASN A 62 0.96 2.37 -4.68
CA ASN A 62 2.32 2.19 -4.17
C ASN A 62 2.92 3.46 -3.54
N SER A 63 2.18 4.56 -3.60
CA SER A 63 2.56 5.83 -2.97
C SER A 63 3.06 5.63 -1.55
N ARG A 64 4.12 6.36 -1.21
CA ARG A 64 4.72 6.30 0.11
C ARG A 64 4.33 7.54 0.90
N VAL A 65 3.90 7.34 2.13
CA VAL A 65 3.52 8.40 3.07
C VAL A 65 4.64 8.66 4.07
N ARG A 66 4.71 9.89 4.59
CA ARG A 66 5.71 10.25 5.61
C ARG A 66 5.43 9.52 6.92
N TRP A 67 6.45 8.90 7.49
CA TRP A 67 6.39 8.21 8.78
C TRP A 67 7.68 8.48 9.57
N GLY A 68 7.57 9.33 10.59
CA GLY A 68 8.74 9.84 11.34
C GLY A 68 9.71 10.59 10.44
N THR A 69 10.98 10.19 10.46
CA THR A 69 12.05 10.72 9.59
C THR A 69 12.13 10.01 8.23
N GLY A 70 11.30 8.98 8.01
CA GLY A 70 11.28 8.20 6.78
C GLY A 70 9.96 8.28 6.03
N SER A 71 9.78 7.35 5.09
CA SER A 71 8.51 7.10 4.41
C SER A 71 8.16 5.61 4.52
N ILE A 72 6.89 5.28 4.32
CA ILE A 72 6.36 3.92 4.36
C ILE A 72 5.28 3.77 3.28
N SER A 73 5.04 2.56 2.78
CA SER A 73 3.93 2.31 1.85
C SER A 73 2.61 2.75 2.46
N SER A 74 1.76 3.41 1.67
CA SER A 74 0.40 3.80 2.03
C SER A 74 -0.42 2.62 2.57
N LEU A 75 -0.32 1.44 1.94
CA LEU A 75 -0.97 0.21 2.40
C LEU A 75 -0.51 -0.20 3.80
N VAL A 76 0.81 -0.18 4.03
CA VAL A 76 1.36 -0.52 5.35
C VAL A 76 0.96 0.52 6.41
N TYR A 77 0.93 1.80 6.04
CA TYR A 77 0.44 2.85 6.93
C TYR A 77 -1.05 2.68 7.25
N ALA A 78 -1.87 2.31 6.28
CA ALA A 78 -3.29 2.02 6.47
C ALA A 78 -3.52 0.84 7.42
N LEU A 79 -2.68 -0.20 7.34
CA LEU A 79 -2.71 -1.31 8.29
C LEU A 79 -2.35 -0.85 9.70
N ASP A 80 -1.25 -0.11 9.86
CA ASP A 80 -0.74 0.43 11.13
C ASP A 80 -1.74 1.36 11.82
N LYS A 81 -2.44 2.21 11.04
CA LYS A 81 -3.44 3.15 11.58
C LYS A 81 -4.83 2.56 11.78
N GLY A 82 -5.00 1.27 11.50
CA GLY A 82 -6.31 0.65 11.65
C GLY A 82 -7.33 1.15 10.63
N ALA A 83 -6.89 1.71 9.49
CA ALA A 83 -7.78 2.24 8.46
C ALA A 83 -8.72 1.15 7.93
N GLY A 84 -10.00 1.50 7.73
CA GLY A 84 -11.05 0.56 7.39
C GLY A 84 -10.81 -0.18 6.08
N SER A 85 -11.52 -1.30 5.91
CA SER A 85 -11.40 -2.19 4.75
C SER A 85 -11.65 -1.46 3.41
N GLY A 86 -12.44 -0.39 3.41
CA GLY A 86 -12.64 0.47 2.23
C GLY A 86 -11.35 1.13 1.73
N ILE A 87 -10.52 1.67 2.64
CA ILE A 87 -9.23 2.29 2.29
C ILE A 87 -8.24 1.22 1.82
N ILE A 88 -8.17 0.09 2.53
CA ILE A 88 -7.29 -1.01 2.12
C ILE A 88 -7.65 -1.50 0.72
N ARG A 89 -8.95 -1.61 0.41
CA ARG A 89 -9.45 -2.05 -0.89
C ARG A 89 -9.04 -1.07 -1.97
N LEU A 90 -9.31 0.21 -1.73
CA LEU A 90 -9.01 1.29 -2.67
C LEU A 90 -7.52 1.34 -2.99
N LEU A 91 -6.64 1.18 -1.99
CA LEU A 91 -5.20 1.13 -2.21
C LEU A 91 -4.78 -0.07 -3.07
N ILE A 92 -5.31 -1.27 -2.77
CA ILE A 92 -5.03 -2.49 -3.56
C ILE A 92 -5.54 -2.35 -5.00
N GLU A 93 -6.75 -1.84 -5.19
CA GLU A 93 -7.35 -1.59 -6.52
C GLU A 93 -6.55 -0.59 -7.34
N ASN A 94 -5.86 0.34 -6.67
CA ASN A 94 -4.93 1.29 -7.30
C ASN A 94 -3.49 0.74 -7.40
N GLY A 95 -3.31 -0.58 -7.29
CA GLY A 95 -2.02 -1.24 -7.56
C GLY A 95 -1.07 -1.31 -6.38
N ALA A 96 -1.54 -1.13 -5.13
CA ALA A 96 -0.67 -1.28 -3.96
C ALA A 96 -0.05 -2.69 -3.89
N ASP A 97 1.27 -2.74 -3.71
CA ASP A 97 2.01 -3.97 -3.50
C ASP A 97 1.62 -4.61 -2.16
N VAL A 98 0.82 -5.67 -2.23
CA VAL A 98 0.37 -6.47 -1.08
C VAL A 98 1.52 -7.20 -0.35
N ASN A 99 2.71 -7.20 -0.94
CA ASN A 99 3.93 -7.79 -0.39
C ASN A 99 4.99 -6.74 -0.02
N ALA A 100 4.64 -5.45 -0.02
CA ALA A 100 5.56 -4.35 0.26
C ALA A 100 6.34 -4.55 1.57
N SER A 101 7.67 -4.45 1.49
CA SER A 101 8.51 -4.63 2.67
C SER A 101 8.25 -3.52 3.71
N CYS A 102 8.02 -3.88 4.96
CA CYS A 102 7.92 -2.93 6.07
C CYS A 102 9.15 -2.99 6.99
N ARG A 103 9.37 -1.90 7.75
CA ARG A 103 10.55 -1.71 8.63
C ARG A 103 10.65 -2.74 9.76
N VAL A 104 9.55 -3.42 10.08
CA VAL A 104 9.48 -4.52 11.07
C VAL A 104 9.95 -5.87 10.48
N GLY A 105 10.60 -5.84 9.30
CA GLY A 105 11.01 -7.03 8.56
C GLY A 105 9.83 -7.88 8.08
N GLY A 106 8.60 -7.36 8.15
CA GLY A 106 7.38 -8.05 7.78
C GLY A 106 6.85 -7.64 6.41
N ARG A 107 6.00 -8.51 5.85
CA ARG A 107 5.10 -8.19 4.73
C ARG A 107 3.77 -7.64 5.29
N PRO A 108 2.94 -6.94 4.49
CA PRO A 108 1.67 -6.36 4.93
C PRO A 108 0.75 -7.39 5.62
N LEU A 109 0.70 -8.63 5.12
CA LEU A 109 -0.10 -9.72 5.71
C LEU A 109 0.31 -10.05 7.15
N ARG A 110 1.61 -10.12 7.44
CA ARG A 110 2.09 -10.40 8.81
C ARG A 110 1.69 -9.28 9.77
N LEU A 111 1.74 -8.03 9.32
CA LEU A 111 1.28 -6.89 10.12
C LEU A 111 -0.22 -6.98 10.41
N ALA A 112 -1.03 -7.32 9.40
CA ALA A 112 -2.47 -7.50 9.57
C ALA A 112 -2.80 -8.59 10.61
N ILE A 113 -2.08 -9.72 10.59
CA ILE A 113 -2.28 -10.81 11.57
C ILE A 113 -1.86 -10.38 12.98
N ASN A 114 -0.69 -9.73 13.13
CA ASN A 114 -0.23 -9.23 14.43
C ASN A 114 -1.18 -8.21 15.06
N LEU A 115 -1.82 -7.38 14.23
CA LEU A 115 -2.80 -6.39 14.64
C LEU A 115 -4.22 -6.96 14.73
N SER A 116 -4.39 -8.28 14.60
CA SER A 116 -5.67 -8.99 14.60
C SER A 116 -6.72 -8.44 13.62
N ARG A 117 -6.27 -7.95 12.45
CA ARG A 117 -7.12 -7.34 11.42
C ARG A 117 -7.58 -8.37 10.40
N LEU A 118 -8.56 -9.19 10.79
CA LEU A 118 -9.02 -10.33 10.00
C LEU A 118 -9.46 -9.95 8.58
N ASP A 119 -10.28 -8.91 8.42
CA ASP A 119 -10.77 -8.48 7.10
C ASP A 119 -9.64 -8.01 6.18
N ALA A 120 -8.69 -7.26 6.74
CA ALA A 120 -7.51 -6.81 6.01
C ALA A 120 -6.66 -8.02 5.57
N ALA A 121 -6.48 -9.01 6.45
CA ALA A 121 -5.74 -10.22 6.14
C ALA A 121 -6.44 -11.07 5.06
N LYS A 122 -7.78 -11.21 5.13
CA LYS A 122 -8.63 -11.83 4.11
C LYS A 122 -8.41 -11.17 2.74
N MET A 123 -8.40 -9.83 2.69
CA MET A 123 -8.18 -9.09 1.44
C MET A 123 -6.76 -9.26 0.90
N LEU A 124 -5.74 -9.19 1.75
CA LEU A 124 -4.35 -9.37 1.34
C LEU A 124 -4.10 -10.78 0.76
N ILE A 125 -4.62 -11.82 1.41
CA ILE A 125 -4.51 -13.21 0.92
C ILE A 125 -5.18 -13.38 -0.44
N ARG A 126 -6.40 -12.85 -0.62
CA ARG A 126 -7.11 -12.88 -1.92
C ARG A 126 -6.34 -12.20 -3.04
N ASN A 127 -5.56 -11.17 -2.72
CA ASN A 127 -4.74 -10.42 -3.69
C ASN A 127 -3.30 -10.94 -3.79
N GLY A 128 -3.02 -12.15 -3.30
CA GLY A 128 -1.74 -12.83 -3.55
C GLY A 128 -0.63 -12.49 -2.54
N ALA A 129 -0.99 -12.10 -1.32
CA ALA A 129 -0.01 -11.93 -0.25
C ALA A 129 0.75 -13.25 0.05
N ILE A 130 2.05 -13.13 0.27
CA ILE A 130 2.96 -14.25 0.47
C ILE A 130 2.88 -14.74 1.92
N LEU A 131 2.57 -16.03 2.08
CA LEU A 131 2.50 -16.73 3.37
C LEU A 131 3.87 -17.22 3.84
N GLU A 132 4.73 -17.61 2.89
CA GLU A 132 6.05 -18.16 3.17
C GLU A 132 7.16 -17.18 2.81
N ASP A 133 7.93 -16.75 3.81
CA ASP A 133 9.15 -16.00 3.56
C ASP A 133 10.34 -16.97 3.47
N LYS A 134 10.72 -17.37 2.26
CA LYS A 134 11.87 -18.27 2.03
C LYS A 134 13.19 -17.72 2.60
N LYS A 135 13.28 -16.41 2.85
CA LYS A 135 14.46 -15.77 3.45
C LYS A 135 14.53 -15.91 4.98
N ARG A 136 13.45 -16.32 5.64
CA ARG A 136 13.37 -16.46 7.10
C ARG A 136 13.10 -17.93 7.48
N GLY A 137 13.64 -18.38 8.60
CA GLY A 137 13.42 -19.75 9.08
C GLY A 137 11.94 -20.07 9.28
N LYS A 138 11.55 -21.36 9.15
CA LYS A 138 10.15 -21.84 9.14
C LYS A 138 9.27 -21.29 10.27
N SER A 139 9.84 -21.13 11.48
CA SER A 139 9.14 -20.61 12.67
C SER A 139 8.72 -19.13 12.56
N GLN A 140 9.32 -18.34 11.67
CA GLN A 140 9.00 -16.91 11.49
C GLN A 140 8.14 -16.63 10.25
N THR A 141 7.60 -17.67 9.61
CA THR A 141 6.71 -17.52 8.45
C THR A 141 5.36 -16.95 8.86
N THR A 142 4.68 -16.30 7.91
CA THR A 142 3.32 -15.78 8.12
C THR A 142 2.32 -16.93 8.32
N ARG A 143 2.59 -18.10 7.72
CA ARG A 143 1.80 -19.33 7.90
C ARG A 143 1.81 -19.84 9.35
N ALA A 144 2.97 -19.98 9.98
CA ALA A 144 3.07 -20.45 11.36
C ALA A 144 2.33 -19.51 12.35
N LEU A 145 2.35 -18.20 12.08
CA LEU A 145 1.59 -17.23 12.85
C LEU A 145 0.07 -17.40 12.65
N LEU A 146 -0.36 -17.65 11.41
CA LEU A 146 -1.77 -17.90 11.08
C LEU A 146 -2.30 -19.17 11.75
N GLU A 147 -1.51 -20.26 11.77
CA GLU A 147 -1.84 -21.51 12.45
C GLU A 147 -1.94 -21.34 13.98
N THR A 148 -1.13 -20.44 14.55
CA THR A 148 -1.23 -20.11 15.98
C THR A 148 -2.53 -19.36 16.26
N LYS A 149 -2.87 -18.38 15.41
CA LYS A 149 -4.09 -17.58 15.52
C LYS A 149 -5.37 -18.37 15.25
N SER A 150 -5.34 -19.34 14.34
CA SER A 150 -6.52 -20.16 14.02
C SER A 150 -6.98 -21.04 15.19
N ARG A 151 -6.04 -21.43 16.07
CA ARG A 151 -6.35 -22.14 17.32
C ARG A 151 -7.02 -21.24 18.37
N GLU A 152 -6.83 -19.93 18.27
CA GLU A 152 -7.37 -18.95 19.22
C GLU A 152 -8.79 -18.50 18.83
N ASP A 153 -9.10 -18.38 17.53
CA ASP A 153 -10.34 -17.77 17.04
C ASP A 153 -10.77 -18.32 15.66
N ALA A 154 -12.06 -18.63 15.55
CA ALA A 154 -12.67 -19.28 14.38
C ALA A 154 -12.56 -18.47 13.09
N GLY A 155 -12.52 -17.14 13.19
CA GLY A 155 -12.33 -16.27 12.03
C GLY A 155 -10.96 -16.47 11.38
N TRP A 156 -9.93 -16.78 12.17
CA TRP A 156 -8.59 -17.08 11.65
C TRP A 156 -8.48 -18.48 11.06
N GLU A 157 -9.28 -19.43 11.55
CA GLU A 157 -9.42 -20.76 10.94
C GLU A 157 -10.02 -20.67 9.53
N GLU A 158 -11.07 -19.87 9.34
CA GLU A 158 -11.59 -19.58 7.99
C GLU A 158 -10.52 -18.97 7.08
N LEU A 159 -9.67 -18.09 7.61
CA LEU A 159 -8.61 -17.45 6.85
C LEU A 159 -7.52 -18.46 6.45
N LEU A 160 -7.17 -19.39 7.33
CA LEU A 160 -6.23 -20.47 7.04
C LEU A 160 -6.76 -21.36 5.91
N GLN A 161 -8.03 -21.79 6.00
CA GLN A 161 -8.68 -22.57 4.94
C GLN A 161 -8.75 -21.80 3.62
N LEU A 162 -9.02 -20.50 3.66
CA LEU A 162 -9.00 -19.65 2.46
C LEU A 162 -7.60 -19.60 1.83
N ALA A 163 -6.56 -19.43 2.66
CA ALA A 163 -5.17 -19.42 2.20
C ALA A 163 -4.79 -20.74 1.52
N GLU A 164 -5.12 -21.88 2.13
CA GLU A 164 -4.87 -23.21 1.58
C GLU A 164 -5.58 -23.43 0.25
N ARG A 165 -6.86 -23.04 0.17
CA ARG A 165 -7.65 -23.14 -1.07
C ARG A 165 -7.03 -22.31 -2.20
N ILE A 166 -6.48 -21.14 -1.89
CA ILE A 166 -5.82 -20.28 -2.88
C ILE A 166 -4.47 -20.88 -3.31
N GLU A 167 -3.68 -21.40 -2.38
CA GLU A 167 -2.41 -22.08 -2.70
C GLU A 167 -2.63 -23.32 -3.56
N GLN A 168 -3.63 -24.15 -3.24
CA GLN A 168 -4.01 -25.30 -4.06
C GLN A 168 -4.34 -24.86 -5.49
N ARG A 169 -5.21 -23.85 -5.65
CA ARG A 169 -5.54 -23.31 -6.98
C ARG A 169 -4.30 -22.80 -7.74
N ARG A 170 -3.35 -22.16 -7.06
CA ARG A 170 -2.10 -21.70 -7.69
C ARG A 170 -1.24 -22.87 -8.17
N ASN A 171 -1.14 -23.95 -7.39
CA ASN A 171 -0.39 -25.13 -7.78
C ASN A 171 -1.05 -25.89 -8.95
N PHE A 172 -2.38 -25.95 -9.00
CA PHE A 172 -3.12 -26.55 -10.13
C PHE A 172 -3.06 -25.70 -11.41
N GLY A 173 -2.99 -24.36 -11.30
CA GLY A 173 -2.85 -23.48 -12.47
C GLY A 173 -1.43 -23.47 -13.08
N SER A 174 -0.45 -24.08 -12.42
CA SER A 174 0.94 -24.18 -12.88
C SER A 174 1.31 -25.50 -13.54
N THR A 175 0.37 -26.44 -13.75
CA THR A 175 0.63 -27.57 -14.65
C THR A 175 0.82 -27.01 -16.07
N PRO A 176 1.98 -27.23 -16.72
CA PRO A 176 2.16 -26.83 -18.10
C PRO A 176 1.06 -27.47 -18.93
N SER A 177 0.36 -26.68 -19.74
CA SER A 177 -0.44 -27.21 -20.83
C SER A 177 0.48 -28.07 -21.70
N GLU A 178 0.32 -29.39 -21.61
CA GLU A 178 0.89 -30.36 -22.57
C GLU A 178 0.29 -30.17 -23.96
#